data_AF-A0A651GLU9-F1
#
_entry.id   AF-A0A651GLU9-F1
#
_cell.length_a   1.000
_cell.length_b   1.000
_cell.length_c   1.000
_cell.angle_alpha   90.00
_cell.angle_beta   90.00
_cell.angle_gamma   90.00
#
_symmetry.space_group_name_H-M   'P 1'
#
loop_
_entity.id
_entity.type
_entity.pdbx_description
1 polymer ?
#
loop_
_entity_poly.entity_id
_entity_poly.type
_entity_poly.pdbx_seq_one_letter_code
_entity_poly.pdbx_strand_id
1 'polypeptide(L)'
;ATGRWSTGARLAGSLGMLLVAVLAIGAAAFIGRDSTPDPGPFYAAPAAFDPTPGAVLCSEVIDPFVEGATAYRVLYTSRDLAAAPASVSGIIIVPDDADVPEEGRPVLAFTHGTIGVARSCAPSLLGGAYVEQMWGLEAFVDAGWIIAAPDDLGLGAEGVHPYLVGDVAAVSTLDAVRAAIDLADGQASSRFAVAGQSQGGHAAMFTGQRSGVYAPELDLVAVAGLAPASELAAFIEANDGTTFGNLLGAYAVAAWDRVFDDIDAADIVDPAVLPIVERLADACVATGPEAVSLLTDAELL
;
A
#
# COMPACT_ATOMS: atom_id res chain seq x y z
N ALA A 1 13.47 25.01 -20.80
CA ALA A 1 12.12 25.41 -21.25
C ALA A 1 11.20 24.22 -21.08
N THR A 2 10.46 24.17 -19.96
CA THR A 2 9.53 23.07 -19.65
C THR A 2 8.26 23.27 -20.45
N GLY A 3 8.08 22.49 -21.52
CA GLY A 3 6.87 22.54 -22.33
C GLY A 3 5.67 22.11 -21.50
N ARG A 4 4.77 23.05 -21.17
CA ARG A 4 3.48 22.71 -20.55
C ARG A 4 2.66 21.94 -21.59
N TRP A 5 2.31 20.71 -21.27
CA TRP A 5 1.36 19.90 -22.04
C TRP A 5 0.06 20.67 -22.26
N SER A 6 -0.48 20.58 -23.49
CA SER A 6 -1.75 21.21 -23.84
C SER A 6 -2.89 20.65 -22.98
N THR A 7 -3.94 21.44 -22.74
CA THR A 7 -5.13 21.01 -21.98
C THR A 7 -5.74 19.73 -22.54
N GLY A 8 -5.70 19.53 -23.86
CA GLY A 8 -6.16 18.31 -24.52
C GLY A 8 -5.29 17.08 -24.22
N ALA A 9 -3.97 17.24 -24.10
CA ALA A 9 -3.07 16.14 -23.72
C ALA A 9 -3.23 15.74 -22.25
N ARG A 10 -3.55 16.72 -21.37
CA ARG A 10 -3.89 16.46 -19.96
C ARG A 10 -5.21 15.70 -19.85
N LEU A 11 -6.26 16.16 -20.52
CA LEU A 11 -7.56 15.49 -20.56
C LEU A 11 -7.48 14.07 -21.12
N ALA A 12 -6.72 13.86 -22.21
CA ALA A 12 -6.50 12.53 -22.77
C ALA A 12 -5.71 11.61 -21.83
N GLY A 13 -4.74 12.16 -21.09
CA GLY A 13 -4.00 11.44 -20.04
C GLY A 13 -4.90 11.06 -18.85
N SER A 14 -5.76 11.98 -18.40
CA SER A 14 -6.75 11.74 -17.34
C SER A 14 -7.78 10.69 -17.75
N LEU A 15 -8.33 10.79 -18.98
CA LEU A 15 -9.24 9.78 -19.53
C LEU A 15 -8.56 8.42 -19.71
N GLY A 16 -7.29 8.39 -20.10
CA GLY A 16 -6.48 7.17 -20.18
C GLY A 16 -6.25 6.53 -18.80
N MET A 17 -5.93 7.32 -17.79
CA MET A 17 -5.82 6.85 -16.40
C MET A 17 -7.15 6.37 -15.84
N LEU A 18 -8.25 7.06 -16.16
CA LEU A 18 -9.60 6.65 -15.75
C LEU A 18 -9.99 5.32 -16.40
N LEU A 19 -9.67 5.13 -17.69
CA LEU A 19 -9.93 3.86 -18.38
C LEU A 19 -9.09 2.71 -17.81
N VAL A 20 -7.82 2.97 -17.45
CA VAL A 20 -6.95 1.98 -16.80
C VAL A 20 -7.42 1.67 -15.38
N ALA A 21 -7.88 2.67 -14.62
CA ALA A 21 -8.45 2.49 -13.28
C ALA A 21 -9.76 1.68 -13.34
N VAL A 22 -10.65 1.99 -14.29
CA VAL A 22 -11.90 1.25 -14.51
C VAL A 22 -11.65 -0.19 -14.96
N LEU A 23 -10.63 -0.43 -15.78
CA LEU A 23 -10.23 -1.78 -16.19
C LEU A 23 -9.55 -2.56 -15.06
N ALA A 24 -8.81 -1.89 -14.16
CA ALA A 24 -8.25 -2.50 -12.95
C ALA A 24 -9.34 -2.89 -11.94
N ILE A 25 -10.40 -2.08 -11.81
CA ILE A 25 -11.59 -2.39 -11.01
C ILE A 25 -12.34 -3.61 -11.58
N GLY A 26 -12.31 -3.81 -12.90
CA GLY A 26 -13.00 -4.91 -13.58
C GLY A 26 -12.43 -6.32 -13.34
N ALA A 27 -11.22 -6.46 -12.80
CA ALA A 27 -10.60 -7.76 -12.51
C ALA A 27 -10.85 -8.26 -11.08
N ALA A 28 -11.49 -7.43 -10.27
CA ALA A 28 -11.49 -7.58 -8.83
C ALA A 28 -12.91 -8.01 -8.43
N ALA A 29 -13.14 -9.33 -8.35
CA ALA A 29 -14.46 -9.92 -8.09
C ALA A 29 -14.50 -10.75 -6.79
N PHE A 30 -15.48 -10.41 -5.95
CA PHE A 30 -16.03 -11.11 -4.77
C PHE A 30 -15.17 -11.14 -3.50
N ILE A 31 -15.53 -10.31 -2.52
CA ILE A 31 -16.21 -10.67 -1.25
C ILE A 31 -16.68 -9.36 -0.60
N GLY A 32 -18.00 -9.21 -0.42
CA GLY A 32 -18.56 -8.09 0.37
C GLY A 32 -18.42 -8.37 1.86
N ARG A 33 -18.01 -7.35 2.63
CA ARG A 33 -18.09 -7.35 4.09
C ARG A 33 -18.74 -6.07 4.59
N ASP A 34 -20.02 -6.21 4.96
CA ASP A 34 -20.72 -5.35 5.89
C ASP A 34 -19.95 -5.30 7.23
N SER A 35 -19.49 -4.12 7.64
CA SER A 35 -18.78 -3.79 8.90
C SER A 35 -17.38 -4.40 9.07
N THR A 36 -16.39 -3.54 9.28
CA THR A 36 -14.96 -3.87 9.40
C THR A 36 -14.72 -4.85 10.55
N PRO A 37 -14.41 -6.13 10.29
CA PRO A 37 -13.99 -7.04 11.34
C PRO A 37 -12.68 -6.50 11.93
N ASP A 38 -12.58 -6.53 13.26
CA ASP A 38 -11.29 -6.41 13.94
C ASP A 38 -10.25 -7.28 13.18
N PRO A 39 -9.12 -6.72 12.71
CA PRO A 39 -8.06 -7.48 12.05
C PRO A 39 -7.64 -8.72 12.83
N GLY A 40 -7.84 -8.71 14.15
CA GLY A 40 -7.68 -9.86 15.02
C GLY A 40 -6.29 -9.91 15.65
N PRO A 41 -6.03 -10.94 16.48
CA PRO A 41 -4.89 -10.96 17.39
C PRO A 41 -3.53 -10.99 16.71
N PHE A 42 -3.44 -11.44 15.45
CA PHE A 42 -2.18 -11.43 14.70
C PHE A 42 -1.63 -10.00 14.51
N TYR A 43 -2.53 -9.03 14.30
CA TYR A 43 -2.17 -7.64 13.98
C TYR A 43 -1.96 -6.77 15.21
N ALA A 44 -2.17 -7.31 16.41
CA ALA A 44 -1.92 -6.62 17.66
C ALA A 44 -0.44 -6.79 18.04
N ALA A 45 0.32 -5.70 18.04
CA ALA A 45 1.68 -5.74 18.54
C ALA A 45 1.71 -6.08 20.03
N PRO A 46 2.71 -6.84 20.51
CA PRO A 46 2.95 -6.99 21.93
C PRO A 46 3.17 -5.61 22.59
N ALA A 47 2.79 -5.46 23.86
CA ALA A 47 2.97 -4.19 24.58
C ALA A 47 4.45 -3.70 24.64
N ALA A 48 5.40 -4.62 24.50
CA ALA A 48 6.81 -4.33 24.29
C ALA A 48 7.34 -5.24 23.18
N PHE A 49 7.94 -4.64 22.16
CA PHE A 49 8.49 -5.33 21.00
C PHE A 49 9.84 -4.73 20.60
N ASP A 50 10.59 -5.42 19.73
CA ASP A 50 11.89 -4.94 19.26
C ASP A 50 11.71 -3.64 18.45
N PRO A 51 12.23 -2.49 18.89
CA PRO A 51 12.05 -1.22 18.20
C PRO A 51 12.95 -1.07 16.95
N THR A 52 13.72 -2.11 16.59
CA THR A 52 14.60 -2.11 15.42
C THR A 52 13.76 -2.12 14.14
N PRO A 53 13.92 -1.13 13.24
CA PRO A 53 13.19 -1.11 11.97
C PRO A 53 13.46 -2.38 11.15
N GLY A 54 12.39 -3.03 10.68
CA GLY A 54 12.41 -4.29 9.97
C GLY A 54 12.47 -5.54 10.84
N ALA A 55 12.54 -5.44 12.16
CA ALA A 55 12.51 -6.63 13.02
C ALA A 55 11.16 -7.36 12.87
N VAL A 56 11.20 -8.66 12.57
CA VAL A 56 10.00 -9.50 12.50
C VAL A 56 9.50 -9.78 13.91
N LEU A 57 8.28 -9.35 14.21
CA LEU A 57 7.64 -9.53 15.53
C LEU A 57 6.91 -10.87 15.61
N CYS A 58 6.20 -11.21 14.53
CA CYS A 58 5.61 -12.52 14.33
C CYS A 58 5.38 -12.77 12.83
N SER A 59 5.31 -14.05 12.47
CA SER A 59 5.02 -14.50 11.12
C SER A 59 4.22 -15.78 11.17
N GLU A 60 3.33 -15.98 10.22
CA GLU A 60 2.66 -17.26 9.99
C GLU A 60 2.58 -17.55 8.50
N VAL A 61 2.69 -18.83 8.15
CA VAL A 61 2.51 -19.28 6.77
C VAL A 61 1.04 -19.11 6.40
N ILE A 62 0.78 -18.53 5.24
CA ILE A 62 -0.55 -18.46 4.64
C ILE A 62 -0.63 -19.45 3.47
N ASP A 63 -1.67 -20.29 3.49
CA ASP A 63 -1.82 -21.49 2.63
C ASP A 63 -1.82 -21.16 1.13
N PRO A 64 -1.47 -22.12 0.25
CA PRO A 64 -0.65 -21.83 -0.93
C PRO A 64 -1.36 -20.97 -1.97
N PHE A 65 -0.65 -19.95 -2.46
CA PHE A 65 -1.13 -19.03 -3.49
C PHE A 65 -0.20 -18.92 -4.70
N VAL A 66 1.06 -19.35 -4.56
CA VAL A 66 2.07 -19.32 -5.61
C VAL A 66 2.79 -20.67 -5.64
N GLU A 67 2.85 -21.30 -6.80
CA GLU A 67 3.62 -22.54 -6.97
C GLU A 67 5.12 -22.25 -6.78
N GLY A 68 5.80 -23.07 -5.97
CA GLY A 68 7.25 -22.95 -5.75
C GLY A 68 7.67 -21.82 -4.79
N ALA A 69 6.76 -21.28 -3.98
CA ALA A 69 7.09 -20.33 -2.94
C ALA A 69 6.22 -20.48 -1.68
N THR A 70 6.80 -20.14 -0.55
CA THR A 70 6.09 -20.00 0.73
C THR A 70 5.71 -18.55 0.95
N ALA A 71 4.42 -18.29 1.17
CA ALA A 71 3.90 -16.98 1.55
C ALA A 71 3.71 -16.90 3.07
N TYR A 72 4.13 -15.78 3.64
CA TYR A 72 4.03 -15.46 5.05
C TYR A 72 3.21 -14.20 5.22
N ARG A 73 2.24 -14.24 6.12
CA ARG A 73 1.75 -13.02 6.74
C ARG A 73 2.72 -12.65 7.86
N VAL A 74 3.11 -11.37 7.92
CA VAL A 74 4.11 -10.87 8.88
C VAL A 74 3.60 -9.64 9.62
N LEU A 75 4.08 -9.47 10.84
CA LEU A 75 4.06 -8.22 11.58
C LEU A 75 5.51 -7.83 11.85
N TYR A 76 5.93 -6.63 11.45
CA TYR A 76 7.29 -6.14 11.61
C TYR A 76 7.30 -4.72 12.17
N THR A 77 8.43 -4.33 12.75
CA THR A 77 8.62 -2.98 13.27
C THR A 77 8.93 -1.99 12.16
N SER A 78 8.28 -0.83 12.17
CA SER A 78 8.61 0.34 11.37
C SER A 78 8.49 1.61 12.22
N ARG A 79 8.20 2.75 11.60
CA ARG A 79 8.10 4.06 12.25
C ARG A 79 6.82 4.79 11.87
N ASP A 80 6.21 5.44 12.85
CA ASP A 80 5.10 6.35 12.62
C ASP A 80 5.56 7.75 12.15
N LEU A 81 4.61 8.68 11.98
CA LEU A 81 4.87 10.07 11.59
C LEU A 81 5.79 10.81 12.57
N ALA A 82 5.79 10.42 13.85
CA ALA A 82 6.63 10.99 14.89
C ALA A 82 8.00 10.29 14.99
N ALA A 83 8.31 9.37 14.07
CA ALA A 83 9.49 8.50 14.09
C ALA A 83 9.57 7.58 15.32
N ALA A 84 8.45 7.37 16.03
CA ALA A 84 8.37 6.39 17.11
C ALA A 84 8.20 4.98 16.53
N PRO A 85 8.68 3.92 17.22
CA PRO A 85 8.44 2.55 16.80
C PRO A 85 6.95 2.25 16.68
N ALA A 86 6.55 1.67 15.56
CA ALA A 86 5.19 1.22 15.28
C ALA A 86 5.23 -0.17 14.62
N SER A 87 4.17 -0.95 14.72
CA SER A 87 4.07 -2.21 13.99
C SER A 87 3.35 -2.01 12.66
N VAL A 88 3.84 -2.68 11.61
CA VAL A 88 3.22 -2.72 10.28
C VAL A 88 3.10 -4.18 9.88
N SER A 89 1.97 -4.54 9.27
CA SER A 89 1.76 -5.87 8.72
C SER A 89 2.07 -5.93 7.23
N GLY A 90 2.14 -7.14 6.68
CA GLY A 90 2.31 -7.34 5.25
C GLY A 90 2.39 -8.80 4.87
N ILE A 91 2.69 -9.04 3.60
CA ILE A 91 2.96 -10.37 3.06
C ILE A 91 4.41 -10.43 2.61
N ILE A 92 5.11 -11.52 2.95
CA ILE A 92 6.43 -11.83 2.42
C ILE A 92 6.36 -13.17 1.71
N ILE A 93 6.88 -13.25 0.48
CA ILE A 93 6.86 -14.47 -0.33
C ILE A 93 8.31 -14.87 -0.61
N VAL A 94 8.68 -16.07 -0.21
CA VAL A 94 10.04 -16.61 -0.33
C VAL A 94 10.01 -17.80 -1.28
N PRO A 95 10.76 -17.77 -2.40
CA PRO A 95 10.88 -18.92 -3.29
C PRO A 95 11.44 -20.15 -2.55
N ASP A 96 10.85 -21.32 -2.78
CA ASP A 96 11.22 -22.58 -2.11
C ASP A 96 12.44 -23.25 -2.75
N ASP A 97 12.92 -22.76 -3.89
CA ASP A 97 14.02 -23.35 -4.62
C ASP A 97 15.31 -23.38 -3.77
N ALA A 98 16.00 -24.52 -3.81
CA ALA A 98 17.24 -24.74 -3.09
C ALA A 98 18.44 -24.04 -3.75
N ASP A 99 18.33 -23.64 -5.03
CA ASP A 99 19.38 -22.91 -5.75
C ASP A 99 19.32 -21.41 -5.40
N VAL A 100 19.86 -21.07 -4.23
CA VAL A 100 20.05 -19.68 -3.78
C VAL A 100 21.34 -19.13 -4.42
N PRO A 101 21.31 -17.99 -5.14
CA PRO A 101 22.51 -17.36 -5.67
C PRO A 101 23.56 -17.09 -4.59
N GLU A 102 24.85 -17.12 -4.94
CA GLU A 102 25.94 -16.87 -3.97
C GLU A 102 25.81 -15.51 -3.27
N GLU A 103 25.29 -14.52 -3.99
CA GLU A 103 25.02 -13.17 -3.48
C GLU A 103 23.72 -13.04 -2.67
N GLY A 104 22.89 -14.09 -2.63
CA GLY A 104 21.55 -14.10 -2.07
C GLY A 104 20.46 -13.65 -3.05
N ARG A 105 19.20 -13.96 -2.73
CA ARG A 105 18.01 -13.57 -3.49
C ARG A 105 17.78 -12.05 -3.38
N PRO A 106 17.55 -11.32 -4.48
CA PRO A 106 17.12 -9.93 -4.39
C PRO A 106 15.68 -9.83 -3.86
N VAL A 107 15.33 -8.68 -3.31
CA VAL A 107 13.97 -8.39 -2.80
C VAL A 107 13.23 -7.46 -3.74
N LEU A 108 11.98 -7.80 -4.09
CA LEU A 108 11.04 -6.88 -4.72
C LEU A 108 10.08 -6.35 -3.65
N ALA A 109 10.20 -5.06 -3.34
CA ALA A 109 9.17 -4.35 -2.59
C ALA A 109 7.97 -4.08 -3.50
N PHE A 110 6.84 -4.74 -3.23
CA PHE A 110 5.60 -4.63 -4.00
C PHE A 110 4.57 -3.80 -3.23
N THR A 111 4.46 -2.53 -3.59
CA THR A 111 3.58 -1.56 -2.92
C THR A 111 2.19 -1.53 -3.56
N HIS A 112 1.15 -1.69 -2.75
CA HIS A 112 -0.23 -1.82 -3.23
C HIS A 112 -0.86 -0.48 -3.66
N GLY A 113 -1.84 -0.53 -4.56
CA GLY A 113 -2.68 0.62 -4.89
C GLY A 113 -3.72 0.91 -3.81
N THR A 114 -4.55 1.94 -4.00
CA THR A 114 -5.58 2.30 -3.02
C THR A 114 -6.53 1.14 -2.74
N ILE A 115 -6.54 0.66 -1.50
CA ILE A 115 -7.43 -0.40 -1.02
C ILE A 115 -8.45 0.10 0.03
N GLY A 116 -8.25 1.31 0.56
CA GLY A 116 -9.03 1.92 1.64
C GLY A 116 -8.11 2.50 2.71
N VAL A 117 -8.68 3.16 3.72
CA VAL A 117 -7.91 3.76 4.84
C VAL A 117 -8.25 3.18 6.21
N ALA A 118 -9.25 2.30 6.28
CA ALA A 118 -9.60 1.58 7.50
C ALA A 118 -8.64 0.41 7.74
N ARG A 119 -8.40 0.07 9.01
CA ARG A 119 -7.52 -1.04 9.41
C ARG A 119 -7.91 -2.38 8.75
N SER A 120 -9.19 -2.63 8.54
CA SER A 120 -9.69 -3.86 7.91
C SER A 120 -9.39 -3.94 6.40
N CYS A 121 -8.86 -2.89 5.80
CA CYS A 121 -8.53 -2.86 4.38
C CYS A 121 -7.12 -3.39 4.06
N ALA A 122 -6.34 -3.80 5.07
CA ALA A 122 -5.00 -4.35 4.85
C ALA A 122 -5.01 -5.50 3.82
N PRO A 123 -4.16 -5.43 2.78
CA PRO A 123 -3.99 -6.53 1.82
C PRO A 123 -3.72 -7.90 2.47
N SER A 124 -2.92 -7.96 3.53
CA SER A 124 -2.59 -9.21 4.23
C SER A 124 -3.78 -9.87 4.97
N LEU A 125 -4.89 -9.15 5.18
CA LEU A 125 -6.15 -9.74 5.65
C LEU A 125 -6.84 -10.58 4.58
N LEU A 126 -6.65 -10.22 3.31
CA LEU A 126 -7.20 -10.96 2.17
C LEU A 126 -6.38 -12.21 1.85
N GLY A 127 -5.12 -12.27 2.31
CA GLY A 127 -4.20 -13.37 2.05
C GLY A 127 -4.13 -13.66 0.55
N GLY A 128 -4.49 -14.88 0.15
CA GLY A 128 -4.43 -15.34 -1.24
C GLY A 128 -5.20 -14.52 -2.24
N ALA A 129 -6.38 -14.03 -1.86
CA ALA A 129 -7.19 -13.23 -2.75
C ALA A 129 -6.49 -11.93 -3.18
N TYR A 130 -5.54 -11.43 -2.36
CA TYR A 130 -4.67 -10.34 -2.74
C TYR A 130 -3.44 -10.82 -3.52
N VAL A 131 -2.80 -11.91 -3.07
CA VAL A 131 -1.61 -12.47 -3.73
C VAL A 131 -1.89 -12.79 -5.21
N GLU A 132 -3.04 -13.36 -5.53
CA GLU A 132 -3.48 -13.66 -6.91
C GLU A 132 -3.63 -12.40 -7.80
N GLN A 133 -3.75 -11.21 -7.21
CA GLN A 133 -3.88 -9.93 -7.94
C GLN A 133 -2.53 -9.23 -8.15
N MET A 134 -1.44 -9.75 -7.56
CA MET A 134 -0.12 -9.17 -7.70
C MET A 134 0.41 -9.41 -9.12
N TRP A 135 0.50 -8.35 -9.90
CA TRP A 135 0.89 -8.43 -11.30
C TRP A 135 2.35 -8.91 -11.46
N GLY A 136 2.52 -9.97 -12.25
CA GLY A 136 3.83 -10.53 -12.58
C GLY A 136 4.51 -11.31 -11.45
N LEU A 137 3.77 -11.65 -10.38
CA LEU A 137 4.29 -12.35 -9.21
C LEU A 137 5.05 -13.63 -9.57
N GLU A 138 4.45 -14.50 -10.38
CA GLU A 138 5.05 -15.78 -10.77
C GLU A 138 6.38 -15.56 -11.50
N ALA A 139 6.47 -14.55 -12.37
CA ALA A 139 7.69 -14.26 -13.09
C ALA A 139 8.84 -13.79 -12.17
N PHE A 140 8.52 -13.07 -11.08
CA PHE A 140 9.51 -12.67 -10.08
C PHE A 140 9.94 -13.85 -9.20
N VAL A 141 8.98 -14.69 -8.79
CA VAL A 141 9.25 -15.91 -8.02
C VAL A 141 10.10 -16.90 -8.83
N ASP A 142 9.75 -17.14 -10.09
CA ASP A 142 10.52 -17.97 -11.03
C ASP A 142 11.94 -17.41 -11.28
N ALA A 143 12.09 -16.09 -11.22
CA ALA A 143 13.39 -15.43 -11.29
C ALA A 143 14.15 -15.42 -9.95
N GLY A 144 13.58 -16.05 -8.91
CA GLY A 144 14.21 -16.22 -7.59
C GLY A 144 14.13 -15.01 -6.67
N TRP A 145 13.28 -14.02 -6.95
CA TRP A 145 13.11 -12.83 -6.11
C TRP A 145 12.23 -13.14 -4.89
N ILE A 146 12.63 -12.62 -3.74
CA ILE A 146 11.77 -12.54 -2.55
C ILE A 146 10.84 -11.35 -2.73
N ILE A 147 9.56 -11.50 -2.38
CA ILE A 147 8.59 -10.41 -2.47
C ILE A 147 8.30 -9.89 -1.07
N ALA A 148 8.40 -8.57 -0.88
CA ALA A 148 7.99 -7.88 0.34
C ALA A 148 6.82 -6.94 0.00
N ALA A 149 5.62 -7.28 0.43
CA ALA A 149 4.40 -6.52 0.18
C ALA A 149 3.88 -5.91 1.50
N PRO A 150 4.29 -4.68 1.86
CA PRO A 150 3.79 -4.01 3.06
C PRO A 150 2.29 -3.72 2.92
N ASP A 151 1.55 -3.75 4.02
CA ASP A 151 0.18 -3.23 4.07
C ASP A 151 0.13 -1.69 4.21
N ASP A 152 1.27 -1.02 4.38
CA ASP A 152 1.40 0.36 4.88
C ASP A 152 0.99 0.54 6.36
N LEU A 153 1.59 1.54 7.03
CA LEU A 153 1.24 1.91 8.40
C LEU A 153 -0.27 2.11 8.56
N GLY A 154 -0.83 1.61 9.66
CA GLY A 154 -2.24 1.81 10.03
C GLY A 154 -3.25 0.97 9.25
N LEU A 155 -2.82 0.16 8.29
CA LEU A 155 -3.63 -0.91 7.71
C LEU A 155 -3.28 -2.23 8.40
N GLY A 156 -4.29 -2.96 8.86
CA GLY A 156 -4.15 -4.20 9.63
C GLY A 156 -3.69 -3.94 11.07
N ALA A 157 -2.42 -3.57 11.22
CA ALA A 157 -1.81 -3.20 12.49
C ALA A 157 -2.49 -1.98 13.16
N GLU A 158 -2.19 -1.74 14.43
CA GLU A 158 -2.69 -0.57 15.16
C GLU A 158 -2.16 0.74 14.58
N GLY A 159 -2.99 1.79 14.60
CA GLY A 159 -2.66 3.11 14.09
C GLY A 159 -3.69 3.62 13.09
N VAL A 160 -3.39 4.78 12.50
CA VAL A 160 -4.17 5.41 11.43
C VAL A 160 -3.33 5.37 10.15
N HIS A 161 -3.94 4.96 9.04
CA HIS A 161 -3.26 4.93 7.76
C HIS A 161 -3.03 6.36 7.21
N PRO A 162 -1.78 6.84 7.10
CA PRO A 162 -1.50 8.17 6.59
C PRO A 162 -1.52 8.15 5.07
N TYR A 163 -2.73 8.08 4.52
CA TYR A 163 -2.98 7.94 3.10
C TYR A 163 -2.25 9.01 2.28
N LEU A 164 -1.46 8.58 1.30
CA LEU A 164 -0.64 9.44 0.43
C LEU A 164 0.38 10.34 1.16
N VAL A 165 0.82 9.93 2.36
CA VAL A 165 1.97 10.53 3.06
C VAL A 165 3.24 9.75 2.72
N GLY A 166 3.93 10.21 1.66
CA GLY A 166 5.01 9.46 1.02
C GLY A 166 6.21 9.13 1.91
N ASP A 167 6.59 10.00 2.85
CA ASP A 167 7.71 9.73 3.76
C ASP A 167 7.45 8.49 4.64
N VAL A 168 6.20 8.31 5.12
CA VAL A 168 5.83 7.16 5.96
C VAL A 168 5.67 5.89 5.12
N ALA A 169 5.08 6.01 3.92
CA ALA A 169 4.98 4.91 2.97
C ALA A 169 6.37 4.37 2.60
N ALA A 170 7.35 5.25 2.36
CA ALA A 170 8.73 4.87 2.08
C ALA A 170 9.39 4.15 3.25
N VAL A 171 9.19 4.64 4.47
CA VAL A 171 9.74 4.00 5.68
C VAL A 171 9.14 2.61 5.89
N SER A 172 7.82 2.48 5.80
CA SER A 172 7.12 1.19 5.88
C SER A 172 7.64 0.21 4.83
N THR A 173 7.82 0.67 3.59
CA THR A 173 8.32 -0.14 2.47
C THR A 173 9.76 -0.60 2.69
N LEU A 174 10.67 0.29 3.12
CA LEU A 174 12.07 -0.06 3.37
C LEU A 174 12.21 -1.03 4.55
N ASP A 175 11.38 -0.86 5.58
CA ASP A 175 11.36 -1.78 6.72
C ASP A 175 10.75 -3.14 6.36
N ALA A 176 9.81 -3.20 5.41
CA ALA A 176 9.34 -4.47 4.86
C ALA A 176 10.45 -5.23 4.11
N VAL A 177 11.33 -4.51 3.39
CA VAL A 177 12.51 -5.12 2.75
C VAL A 177 13.45 -5.69 3.80
N ARG A 178 13.71 -4.95 4.88
CA ARG A 178 14.50 -5.45 6.02
C ARG A 178 13.87 -6.69 6.67
N ALA A 179 12.56 -6.67 6.88
CA ALA A 179 11.82 -7.81 7.42
C ALA A 179 11.88 -9.03 6.50
N ALA A 180 11.87 -8.84 5.19
CA ALA A 180 12.04 -9.93 4.22
C ALA A 180 13.45 -10.52 4.25
N ILE A 181 14.47 -9.68 4.43
CA ILE A 181 15.85 -10.15 4.58
C ILE A 181 16.02 -10.94 5.87
N ASP A 182 15.45 -10.46 6.99
CA ASP A 182 15.46 -11.16 8.28
C ASP A 182 14.74 -12.50 8.22
N LEU A 183 13.52 -12.53 7.66
CA LEU A 183 12.70 -13.74 7.55
C LEU A 183 13.34 -14.81 6.65
N ALA A 184 14.06 -14.40 5.60
CA ALA A 184 14.69 -15.32 4.65
C ALA A 184 15.93 -16.03 5.20
N ASP A 185 16.34 -15.78 6.45
CA ASP A 185 17.38 -16.52 7.19
C ASP A 185 18.67 -16.76 6.38
N GLY A 186 19.23 -15.68 5.82
CA GLY A 186 20.48 -15.71 5.05
C GLY A 186 20.33 -16.11 3.58
N GLN A 187 19.11 -16.33 3.09
CA GLN A 187 18.85 -16.56 1.66
C GLN A 187 18.68 -15.26 0.87
N ALA A 188 18.51 -14.12 1.54
CA ALA A 188 18.34 -12.81 0.91
C ALA A 188 19.64 -12.02 0.79
N SER A 189 19.73 -11.20 -0.26
CA SER A 189 20.74 -10.16 -0.43
C SER A 189 20.20 -8.81 0.07
N SER A 190 21.08 -7.79 0.17
CA SER A 190 20.64 -6.40 0.39
C SER A 190 20.14 -5.69 -0.87
N ARG A 191 20.20 -6.34 -2.04
CA ARG A 191 19.75 -5.76 -3.31
C ARG A 191 18.24 -5.79 -3.38
N PHE A 192 17.63 -4.67 -3.71
CA PHE A 192 16.19 -4.59 -3.85
C PHE A 192 15.72 -3.68 -4.97
N ALA A 193 14.55 -3.99 -5.52
CA ALA A 193 13.79 -3.10 -6.38
C ALA A 193 12.46 -2.76 -5.71
N VAL A 194 11.85 -1.65 -6.10
CA VAL A 194 10.50 -1.28 -5.64
C VAL A 194 9.58 -1.03 -6.82
N ALA A 195 8.37 -1.58 -6.74
CA ALA A 195 7.34 -1.43 -7.76
C ALA A 195 5.96 -1.20 -7.14
N GLY A 196 5.12 -0.41 -7.81
CA GLY A 196 3.75 -0.18 -7.35
C GLY A 196 2.90 0.61 -8.35
N GLN A 197 1.58 0.59 -8.15
CA GLN A 197 0.61 1.26 -9.01
C GLN A 197 -0.30 2.22 -8.20
N SER A 198 -0.67 3.37 -8.77
CA SER A 198 -1.53 4.36 -8.10
C SER A 198 -0.91 4.89 -6.79
N GLN A 199 -1.53 4.64 -5.63
CA GLN A 199 -0.93 4.86 -4.31
C GLN A 199 0.41 4.13 -4.17
N GLY A 200 0.50 2.87 -4.59
CA GLY A 200 1.76 2.11 -4.57
C GLY A 200 2.79 2.74 -5.49
N GLY A 201 2.36 3.34 -6.60
CA GLY A 201 3.26 4.09 -7.46
C GLY A 201 3.85 5.32 -6.75
N HIS A 202 3.05 6.00 -5.93
CA HIS A 202 3.51 7.07 -5.04
C HIS A 202 4.50 6.53 -3.99
N ALA A 203 4.16 5.45 -3.29
CA ALA A 203 5.03 4.80 -2.32
C ALA A 203 6.37 4.35 -2.93
N ALA A 204 6.36 3.77 -4.13
CA ALA A 204 7.56 3.37 -4.85
C ALA A 204 8.48 4.55 -5.19
N MET A 205 7.91 5.67 -5.64
CA MET A 205 8.68 6.88 -5.94
C MET A 205 9.33 7.48 -4.68
N PHE A 206 8.58 7.58 -3.57
CA PHE A 206 9.12 8.05 -2.29
C PHE A 206 10.15 7.08 -1.71
N THR A 207 9.93 5.77 -1.82
CA THR A 207 10.91 4.74 -1.43
C THR A 207 12.24 4.96 -2.15
N GLY A 208 12.18 5.20 -3.46
CA GLY A 208 13.36 5.54 -4.25
C GLY A 208 14.10 6.78 -3.76
N GLN A 209 13.37 7.83 -3.39
CA GLN A 209 13.94 9.08 -2.87
C GLN A 209 14.56 8.93 -1.46
N ARG A 210 13.96 8.08 -0.62
CA ARG A 210 14.31 7.94 0.80
C ARG A 210 15.35 6.86 1.08
N SER A 211 15.47 5.85 0.21
CA SER A 211 16.32 4.67 0.40
C SER A 211 17.73 5.03 0.90
N GLY A 212 18.45 5.89 0.18
CA GLY A 212 19.85 6.20 0.52
C GLY A 212 20.05 6.97 1.84
N VAL A 213 18.99 7.53 2.43
CA VAL A 213 19.08 8.25 3.72
C VAL A 213 18.54 7.41 4.87
N TYR A 214 17.42 6.71 4.66
CA TYR A 214 16.76 5.93 5.71
C TYR A 214 17.30 4.50 5.84
N ALA A 215 17.72 3.90 4.73
CA ALA A 215 18.23 2.53 4.66
C ALA A 215 19.48 2.43 3.77
N PRO A 216 20.58 3.14 4.13
CA PRO A 216 21.80 3.18 3.31
C PRO A 216 22.49 1.83 3.14
N GLU A 217 22.14 0.83 3.95
CA GLU A 217 22.61 -0.55 3.85
C GLU A 217 21.92 -1.37 2.75
N LEU A 218 20.78 -0.90 2.23
CA LEU A 218 20.05 -1.55 1.13
C LEU A 218 20.51 -0.99 -0.23
N ASP A 219 20.73 -1.89 -1.19
CA ASP A 219 21.16 -1.53 -2.55
C ASP A 219 19.95 -1.45 -3.50
N LEU A 220 19.43 -0.23 -3.70
CA LEU A 220 18.30 0.03 -4.58
C LEU A 220 18.73 -0.06 -6.05
N VAL A 221 18.28 -1.10 -6.76
CA VAL A 221 18.66 -1.34 -8.17
C VAL A 221 17.64 -0.82 -9.17
N ALA A 222 16.37 -0.64 -8.79
CA ALA A 222 15.32 -0.15 -9.67
C ALA A 222 14.10 0.42 -8.92
N VAL A 223 13.44 1.40 -9.54
CA VAL A 223 12.17 1.98 -9.08
C VAL A 223 11.18 1.97 -10.24
N ALA A 224 9.99 1.38 -10.03
CA ALA A 224 8.92 1.31 -11.02
C ALA A 224 7.60 1.83 -10.43
N GLY A 225 7.29 3.10 -10.67
CA GLY A 225 5.99 3.69 -10.33
C GLY A 225 5.03 3.70 -11.54
N LEU A 226 3.94 2.94 -11.48
CA LEU A 226 2.92 2.88 -12.51
C LEU A 226 1.74 3.80 -12.14
N ALA A 227 1.40 4.76 -13.01
CA ALA A 227 0.38 5.78 -12.73
C ALA A 227 0.46 6.35 -11.29
N PRO A 228 1.65 6.79 -10.83
CA PRO A 228 1.84 7.19 -9.44
C PRO A 228 0.98 8.42 -9.10
N ALA A 229 0.33 8.39 -7.94
CA ALA A 229 -0.34 9.56 -7.36
C ALA A 229 0.71 10.63 -6.98
N SER A 230 1.09 11.42 -7.98
CA SER A 230 2.14 12.44 -7.90
C SER A 230 1.53 13.82 -8.07
N GLU A 231 2.22 14.86 -7.58
CA GLU A 231 1.73 16.24 -7.62
C GLU A 231 0.31 16.34 -7.02
N LEU A 232 0.14 15.91 -5.75
CA LEU A 232 -1.17 15.69 -5.13
C LEU A 232 -2.14 16.87 -5.27
N ALA A 233 -1.66 18.11 -5.14
CA ALA A 233 -2.49 19.30 -5.34
C ALA A 233 -3.07 19.36 -6.76
N ALA A 234 -2.23 19.19 -7.78
CA ALA A 234 -2.67 19.17 -9.18
C ALA A 234 -3.54 17.95 -9.50
N PHE A 235 -3.28 16.81 -8.85
CA PHE A 235 -4.11 15.62 -8.96
C PHE A 235 -5.51 15.86 -8.40
N ILE A 236 -5.62 16.45 -7.20
CA ILE A 236 -6.90 16.79 -6.57
C ILE A 236 -7.66 17.78 -7.45
N GLU A 237 -7.03 18.89 -7.87
CA GLU A 237 -7.64 19.89 -8.76
C GLU A 237 -8.15 19.28 -10.08
N ALA A 238 -7.42 18.33 -10.66
CA ALA A 238 -7.79 17.72 -11.94
C ALA A 238 -8.95 16.72 -11.82
N ASN A 239 -9.24 16.23 -10.62
CA ASN A 239 -10.30 15.24 -10.37
C ASN A 239 -11.46 15.83 -9.55
N ASP A 240 -11.45 17.14 -9.29
CA ASP A 240 -12.52 17.84 -8.60
C ASP A 240 -13.90 17.62 -9.28
N GLY A 241 -14.90 17.32 -8.46
CA GLY A 241 -16.26 17.00 -8.91
C GLY A 241 -16.42 15.69 -9.69
N THR A 242 -15.42 14.80 -9.69
CA THR A 242 -15.55 13.46 -10.26
C THR A 242 -15.79 12.42 -9.16
N THR A 243 -16.59 11.40 -9.42
CA THR A 243 -16.84 10.30 -8.46
C THR A 243 -15.55 9.67 -7.93
N PHE A 244 -14.56 9.48 -8.81
CA PHE A 244 -13.27 8.92 -8.44
C PHE A 244 -12.46 9.90 -7.58
N GLY A 245 -12.45 11.19 -7.94
CA GLY A 245 -11.81 12.23 -7.13
C GLY A 245 -12.44 12.37 -5.75
N ASN A 246 -13.77 12.31 -5.66
CA ASN A 246 -14.52 12.37 -4.42
C ASN A 246 -14.20 11.19 -3.48
N LEU A 247 -14.10 9.97 -4.01
CA LEU A 247 -13.70 8.80 -3.23
C LEU A 247 -12.29 8.96 -2.65
N LEU A 248 -11.31 9.33 -3.49
CA LEU A 248 -9.93 9.52 -3.04
C LEU A 248 -9.79 10.73 -2.11
N GLY A 249 -10.57 11.77 -2.36
CA GLY A 249 -10.67 12.97 -1.51
C GLY A 249 -11.21 12.62 -0.13
N ALA A 250 -12.25 11.80 -0.03
CA ALA A 250 -12.78 11.32 1.25
C ALA A 250 -11.73 10.53 2.03
N TYR A 251 -10.99 9.64 1.37
CA TYR A 251 -9.87 8.93 2.00
C TYR A 251 -8.77 9.87 2.49
N ALA A 252 -8.36 10.84 1.67
CA ALA A 252 -7.35 11.82 2.05
C ALA A 252 -7.82 12.69 3.22
N VAL A 253 -9.02 13.26 3.15
CA VAL A 253 -9.59 14.12 4.20
C VAL A 253 -9.70 13.36 5.52
N ALA A 254 -10.30 12.16 5.51
CA ALA A 254 -10.47 11.37 6.72
C ALA A 254 -9.13 10.90 7.30
N ALA A 255 -8.16 10.52 6.46
CA ALA A 255 -6.83 10.15 6.93
C ALA A 255 -6.10 11.36 7.52
N TRP A 256 -6.10 12.49 6.81
CA TRP A 256 -5.34 13.68 7.18
C TRP A 256 -5.87 14.38 8.42
N ASP A 257 -7.19 14.46 8.58
CA ASP A 257 -7.85 14.93 9.82
C ASP A 257 -7.41 14.13 11.06
N ARG A 258 -7.17 12.82 10.89
CA ARG A 258 -6.78 11.92 11.98
C ARG A 258 -5.26 11.90 12.25
N VAL A 259 -4.43 12.28 11.28
CA VAL A 259 -2.95 12.17 11.39
C VAL A 259 -2.25 13.52 11.57
N PHE A 260 -2.87 14.63 11.20
CA PHE A 260 -2.27 15.97 11.27
C PHE A 260 -3.09 16.86 12.21
N ASP A 261 -2.46 17.29 13.31
CA ASP A 261 -3.11 18.12 14.35
C ASP A 261 -3.59 19.50 13.83
N ASP A 262 -3.10 19.94 12.67
CA ASP A 262 -3.43 21.22 12.04
C ASP A 262 -4.43 21.10 10.87
N ILE A 263 -5.02 19.92 10.66
CA ILE A 263 -6.06 19.67 9.66
C ILE A 263 -7.37 19.31 10.36
N ASP A 264 -8.44 20.01 9.97
CA ASP A 264 -9.82 19.69 10.34
C ASP A 264 -10.63 19.42 9.07
N ALA A 265 -11.25 18.24 8.98
CA ALA A 265 -12.08 17.86 7.84
C ALA A 265 -13.23 18.86 7.60
N ALA A 266 -13.78 19.47 8.65
CA ALA A 266 -14.87 20.44 8.56
C ALA A 266 -14.45 21.77 7.91
N ASP A 267 -13.14 22.05 7.83
CA ASP A 267 -12.60 23.20 7.10
C ASP A 267 -12.34 22.89 5.61
N ILE A 268 -12.35 21.61 5.22
CA ILE A 268 -12.06 21.16 3.84
C ILE A 268 -13.33 20.84 3.07
N VAL A 269 -14.29 20.13 3.68
CA VAL A 269 -15.55 19.72 3.06
C VAL A 269 -16.75 20.36 3.75
N ASP A 270 -17.91 20.39 3.09
CA ASP A 270 -19.15 20.83 3.75
C ASP A 270 -19.42 19.94 4.97
N PRO A 271 -19.60 20.48 6.19
CA PRO A 271 -19.90 19.68 7.37
C PRO A 271 -21.11 18.73 7.21
N ALA A 272 -22.05 19.05 6.32
CA ALA A 272 -23.18 18.20 5.99
C ALA A 272 -22.79 16.87 5.33
N VAL A 273 -21.62 16.79 4.68
CA VAL A 273 -21.14 15.59 4.00
C VAL A 273 -20.13 14.78 4.82
N LEU A 274 -19.69 15.25 6.00
CA LEU A 274 -18.80 14.51 6.89
C LEU A 274 -19.29 13.08 7.21
N PRO A 275 -20.59 12.82 7.46
CA PRO A 275 -21.06 11.46 7.66
C PRO A 275 -20.90 10.55 6.43
N ILE A 276 -20.80 11.10 5.22
CA ILE A 276 -20.53 10.36 3.98
C ILE A 276 -19.02 10.09 3.87
N VAL A 277 -18.19 11.09 4.15
CA VAL A 277 -16.72 10.96 4.17
C VAL A 277 -16.30 9.84 5.14
N GLU A 278 -16.86 9.80 6.35
CA GLU A 278 -16.57 8.75 7.32
C GLU A 278 -16.99 7.36 6.85
N ARG A 279 -18.18 7.22 6.24
CA ARG A 279 -18.62 5.94 5.68
C ARG A 279 -17.72 5.45 4.56
N LEU A 280 -17.26 6.36 3.68
CA LEU A 280 -16.31 6.02 2.63
C LEU A 280 -14.98 5.59 3.25
N ALA A 281 -14.49 6.31 4.27
CA ALA A 281 -13.24 6.02 4.95
C ALA A 281 -13.23 4.66 5.67
N ASP A 282 -14.38 4.23 6.20
CA ASP A 282 -14.57 2.93 6.83
C ASP A 282 -14.68 1.77 5.82
N ALA A 283 -14.80 2.08 4.54
CA ALA A 283 -14.95 1.09 3.48
C ALA A 283 -13.68 0.85 2.69
N CYS A 284 -13.53 -0.40 2.22
CA CYS A 284 -12.43 -0.82 1.38
C CYS A 284 -12.82 -0.81 -0.10
N VAL A 285 -11.86 -0.55 -0.98
CA VAL A 285 -12.05 -0.49 -2.44
C VAL A 285 -12.30 -1.88 -3.06
N ALA A 286 -12.29 -2.98 -2.29
CA ALA A 286 -12.35 -4.33 -2.80
C ALA A 286 -13.78 -4.84 -3.17
N THR A 287 -13.99 -4.98 -4.48
CA THR A 287 -14.56 -6.16 -5.18
C THR A 287 -15.96 -6.67 -4.85
N GLY A 288 -16.99 -5.94 -5.29
CA GLY A 288 -18.35 -6.46 -5.33
C GLY A 288 -19.44 -5.40 -5.44
N PRO A 289 -20.69 -5.71 -5.04
CA PRO A 289 -21.79 -4.73 -4.94
C PRO A 289 -21.45 -3.49 -4.10
N GLU A 290 -20.52 -3.63 -3.15
CA GLU A 290 -19.98 -2.55 -2.32
C GLU A 290 -19.25 -1.50 -3.16
N ALA A 291 -18.52 -1.87 -4.21
CA ALA A 291 -17.87 -0.90 -5.11
C ALA A 291 -18.90 0.01 -5.82
N VAL A 292 -20.07 -0.51 -6.18
CA VAL A 292 -21.15 0.29 -6.76
C VAL A 292 -21.78 1.21 -5.72
N SER A 293 -21.96 0.72 -4.48
CA SER A 293 -22.43 1.55 -3.36
C SER A 293 -21.45 2.67 -3.02
N LEU A 294 -20.14 2.39 -3.05
CA LEU A 294 -19.09 3.38 -2.79
C LEU A 294 -19.04 4.45 -3.88
N LEU A 295 -19.16 4.05 -5.14
CA LEU A 295 -19.26 5.01 -6.24
C LEU A 295 -20.55 5.84 -6.13
N THR A 296 -21.66 5.26 -5.69
CA THR A 296 -22.91 6.02 -5.48
C THR A 296 -22.76 7.01 -4.31
N ASP A 297 -22.17 6.59 -3.19
CA ASP A 297 -21.91 7.48 -2.05
C ASP A 297 -20.92 8.59 -2.42
N ALA A 298 -19.91 8.30 -3.26
CA ALA A 298 -18.97 9.28 -3.76
C ALA A 298 -19.60 10.28 -4.76
N GLU A 299 -20.70 9.95 -5.44
CA GLU A 299 -21.47 10.90 -6.25
C GLU A 299 -22.25 11.92 -5.39
N LEU A 300 -22.41 11.67 -4.08
CA LEU A 300 -23.11 12.55 -3.15
C LEU A 300 -22.21 13.62 -2.53
N LEU A 301 -20.89 13.53 -2.74
CA LEU A 301 -19.89 14.54 -2.35
C LEU A 301 -19.79 15.64 -3.42
#